data_AF-A0A2D8LBN6-F1
#
_entry.id   AF-A0A2D8LBN6-F1
#
_cell.length_a   1.000
_cell.length_b   1.000
_cell.length_c   1.000
_cell.angle_alpha   90.00
_cell.angle_beta   90.00
_cell.angle_gamma   90.00
#
_symmetry.space_group_name_H-M   'P 1'
#
loop_
_entity.id
_entity.type
_entity.pdbx_description
1 polymer ?
#
loop_
_entity_poly.entity_id
_entity_poly.type
_entity_poly.pdbx_seq_one_letter_code
_entity_poly.pdbx_strand_id
1 'polypeptide(L)'
;MFPHFRSPHYRSLLKVLHWSMVPLFAWFVLVQPADVARVGPAAVRFHSLMGLVFVSFALAWFTLYLRRGLASRPGPKLKGRLRTFHRRLHKTLLWGIFLVAVGGFLIGLTSAVQLWAGGVVPIALPLDMPQANDWVGVLHSLEFYALALLAGVHAAFHIWRHLRLRDNALRIMAPRVLHRFL
;
A
#
# COMPACT_ATOMS: atom_id res chain seq x y z
N MET A 1 1.68 23.94 -14.74
CA MET A 1 2.85 23.07 -14.43
C MET A 1 3.14 23.19 -12.93
N PHE A 2 2.72 22.23 -12.10
CA PHE A 2 2.73 22.41 -10.64
C PHE A 2 4.17 22.32 -10.05
N PRO A 3 4.64 23.33 -9.29
CA PRO A 3 6.04 23.48 -8.86
C PRO A 3 6.48 22.62 -7.65
N HIS A 4 5.70 21.62 -7.24
CA HIS A 4 5.72 21.07 -5.88
C HIS A 4 6.81 20.03 -5.51
N PHE A 5 7.85 19.86 -6.32
CA PHE A 5 8.89 18.83 -6.08
C PHE A 5 10.14 19.31 -5.32
N ARG A 6 10.15 20.51 -4.75
CA ARG A 6 11.41 21.16 -4.35
C ARG A 6 11.87 20.97 -2.90
N SER A 7 11.09 20.45 -1.95
CA SER A 7 11.58 20.29 -0.57
C SER A 7 12.25 18.93 -0.33
N PRO A 8 13.49 18.88 0.19
CA PRO A 8 14.17 17.64 0.58
C PRO A 8 13.35 16.78 1.56
N HIS A 9 12.61 17.44 2.45
CA HIS A 9 11.74 16.80 3.44
C HIS A 9 10.62 15.97 2.78
N TYR A 10 10.00 16.45 1.70
CA TYR A 10 8.94 15.69 1.03
C TYR A 10 9.46 14.40 0.39
N ARG A 11 10.67 14.46 -0.20
CA ARG A 11 11.31 13.28 -0.77
C ARG A 11 11.67 12.25 0.30
N SER A 12 12.21 12.70 1.43
CA SER A 12 12.49 11.83 2.57
C SER A 12 11.23 11.19 3.13
N LEU A 13 10.15 11.96 3.29
CA LEU A 13 8.84 11.46 3.74
C LEU A 13 8.34 10.35 2.82
N LEU A 14 8.35 10.55 1.50
CA LEU A 14 7.90 9.52 0.55
C LEU A 14 8.76 8.25 0.62
N LYS A 15 10.06 8.37 0.86
CA LYS A 15 10.93 7.20 1.04
C LYS A 15 10.57 6.43 2.30
N VAL A 16 10.38 7.13 3.41
CA VAL A 16 9.94 6.51 4.67
C VAL A 16 8.60 5.82 4.44
N LEU A 17 7.62 6.52 3.88
CA LEU A 17 6.29 5.97 3.62
C LEU A 17 6.34 4.73 2.73
N HIS A 18 7.08 4.79 1.62
CA HIS A 18 7.25 3.65 0.72
C HIS A 18 7.92 2.46 1.42
N TRP A 19 9.05 2.67 2.09
CA TRP A 19 9.81 1.57 2.68
C TRP A 19 9.21 1.04 3.99
N SER A 20 8.41 1.82 4.70
CA SER A 20 7.59 1.32 5.81
C SER A 20 6.42 0.48 5.30
N MET A 21 5.82 0.84 4.16
CA MET A 21 4.73 0.07 3.57
C MET A 21 5.16 -1.29 3.04
N VAL A 22 6.38 -1.46 2.52
CA VAL A 22 6.85 -2.74 1.97
C VAL A 22 6.79 -3.91 2.96
N PRO A 23 7.40 -3.85 4.17
CA PRO A 23 7.34 -4.96 5.12
C PRO A 23 5.93 -5.15 5.71
N LEU A 24 5.17 -4.07 5.92
CA LEU A 24 3.76 -4.18 6.35
C LEU A 24 2.93 -4.90 5.28
N PHE A 25 3.10 -4.53 4.02
CA PHE A 25 2.41 -5.17 2.91
C PHE A 25 2.77 -6.65 2.80
N ALA A 26 4.07 -6.99 2.90
CA ALA A 26 4.52 -8.37 2.91
C ALA A 26 3.92 -9.17 4.09
N TRP A 27 3.84 -8.57 5.28
CA TRP A 27 3.16 -9.17 6.43
C TRP A 27 1.72 -9.54 6.11
N PHE A 28 0.93 -8.62 5.56
CA PHE A 28 -0.49 -8.88 5.24
C PHE A 28 -0.70 -9.83 4.05
N VAL A 29 0.29 -9.99 3.17
CA VAL A 29 0.26 -11.03 2.12
C VAL A 29 0.47 -12.42 2.72
N LEU A 30 1.32 -12.54 3.74
CA LEU A 30 1.77 -13.82 4.29
C LEU A 30 1.00 -14.28 5.53
N VAL A 31 0.46 -13.35 6.30
CA VAL A 31 -0.18 -13.62 7.59
C VAL A 31 -1.65 -13.21 7.50
N GLN A 32 -2.54 -14.19 7.67
CA GLN A 32 -3.99 -13.96 7.67
C GLN A 32 -4.53 -13.83 9.10
N PRO A 33 -5.73 -13.23 9.28
CA PRO A 33 -6.39 -13.17 10.59
C PRO A 33 -6.57 -14.53 11.26
N ALA A 34 -6.85 -15.58 10.48
CA ALA A 34 -6.99 -16.94 10.98
C ALA A 34 -5.68 -17.48 11.59
N ASP A 35 -4.52 -17.09 11.05
CA ASP A 35 -3.22 -17.56 11.54
C ASP A 35 -2.92 -16.98 12.92
N VAL A 36 -3.13 -15.68 13.09
CA VAL A 36 -2.91 -15.02 14.39
C VAL A 36 -3.98 -15.37 15.41
N ALA A 37 -5.21 -15.69 14.99
CA ALA A 37 -6.26 -16.18 15.89
C ALA A 37 -5.88 -17.52 16.53
N ARG A 38 -5.22 -18.42 15.80
CA ARG A 38 -4.71 -19.70 16.33
C ARG A 38 -3.60 -19.53 17.36
N VAL A 39 -2.81 -18.46 17.26
CA VAL A 39 -1.74 -18.15 18.21
C VAL A 39 -2.31 -17.53 19.49
N GLY A 40 -3.31 -16.66 19.37
CA GLY A 40 -4.08 -16.14 20.50
C GLY A 40 -4.26 -14.62 20.49
N PRO A 41 -4.91 -14.07 21.53
CA PRO A 41 -5.41 -12.69 21.54
C PRO A 41 -4.32 -11.62 21.36
N ALA A 42 -3.12 -11.86 21.87
CA ALA A 42 -2.00 -10.92 21.72
C ALA A 42 -1.56 -10.79 20.26
N ALA A 43 -1.49 -11.89 19.51
CA ALA A 43 -1.14 -11.90 18.10
C ALA A 43 -2.22 -11.22 17.25
N VAL A 44 -3.50 -11.44 17.56
CA VAL A 44 -4.63 -10.73 16.92
C VAL A 44 -4.53 -9.22 17.12
N ARG A 45 -4.26 -8.77 18.36
CA ARG A 45 -4.07 -7.34 18.66
C ARG A 45 -2.89 -6.74 17.90
N PHE A 46 -1.76 -7.46 17.86
CA PHE A 46 -0.59 -7.01 17.12
C PHE A 46 -0.86 -6.89 15.62
N HIS A 47 -1.47 -7.90 15.01
CA HIS A 47 -1.87 -7.88 13.60
C HIS A 47 -2.83 -6.72 13.30
N SER A 48 -3.81 -6.50 14.18
CA SER A 48 -4.75 -5.38 14.06
C SER A 48 -4.06 -4.02 14.21
N LEU A 49 -3.08 -3.88 15.10
CA LEU A 49 -2.28 -2.66 15.24
C LEU A 49 -1.44 -2.38 13.99
N MET A 50 -0.83 -3.42 13.39
CA MET A 50 -0.15 -3.27 12.11
C MET A 50 -1.11 -2.80 11.01
N GLY A 51 -2.38 -3.25 11.07
CA GLY A 51 -3.43 -2.85 10.13
C GLY A 51 -3.75 -1.37 10.27
N LEU A 52 -3.86 -0.88 11.50
CA LEU A 52 -4.05 0.55 11.79
C LEU A 52 -2.92 1.40 11.23
N VAL A 53 -1.67 0.98 11.43
CA VAL A 53 -0.49 1.69 10.88
C VAL A 53 -0.52 1.68 9.35
N PHE A 54 -0.79 0.52 8.74
CA PHE A 54 -0.87 0.37 7.29
C PHE A 54 -1.94 1.29 6.69
N VAL A 55 -3.17 1.26 7.21
CA VAL A 55 -4.27 2.10 6.74
C VAL A 55 -3.96 3.59 6.93
N SER A 56 -3.34 3.96 8.05
CA SER A 56 -2.94 5.35 8.31
C SER A 56 -1.93 5.83 7.27
N PHE A 57 -0.93 5.00 6.93
CA PHE A 57 0.02 5.28 5.85
C PHE A 57 -0.65 5.31 4.47
N ALA A 58 -1.62 4.43 4.21
CA ALA A 58 -2.36 4.37 2.96
C ALA A 58 -3.13 5.68 2.72
N LEU A 59 -3.89 6.13 3.72
CA LEU A 59 -4.66 7.37 3.67
C LEU A 59 -3.75 8.60 3.57
N ALA A 60 -2.64 8.63 4.31
CA ALA A 60 -1.66 9.70 4.21
C ALA A 60 -1.05 9.76 2.79
N TRP A 61 -0.65 8.62 2.22
CA TRP A 61 -0.09 8.57 0.88
C TRP A 61 -1.10 9.02 -0.17
N PHE A 62 -2.32 8.50 -0.08
CA PHE A 62 -3.38 8.86 -1.02
C PHE A 62 -3.72 10.35 -0.95
N THR A 63 -3.77 10.92 0.25
CA THR A 63 -3.95 12.36 0.45
C THR A 63 -2.83 13.18 -0.18
N LEU A 64 -1.56 12.76 0.00
CA LEU A 64 -0.42 13.42 -0.65
C LEU A 64 -0.52 13.32 -2.19
N TYR A 65 -0.98 12.19 -2.70
CA TYR A 65 -1.23 11.99 -4.13
C TYR A 65 -2.33 12.92 -4.66
N LEU A 66 -3.47 13.05 -3.97
CA LEU A 66 -4.53 13.97 -4.38
C LEU A 66 -4.07 15.43 -4.36
N ARG A 67 -3.28 15.83 -3.35
CA ARG A 67 -2.81 17.21 -3.20
C ARG A 67 -1.69 17.60 -4.16
N ARG A 68 -0.77 16.68 -4.48
CA ARG A 68 0.47 16.99 -5.22
C ARG A 68 0.61 16.25 -6.54
N GLY A 69 -0.33 15.35 -6.85
CA GLY A 69 -0.25 14.44 -7.98
C GLY A 69 0.77 13.32 -7.76
N LEU A 70 1.00 12.54 -8.82
CA LEU A 70 1.92 11.42 -8.78
C LEU A 70 3.37 11.90 -8.63
N ALA A 71 4.01 11.54 -7.52
CA ALA A 71 5.42 11.86 -7.25
C ALA A 71 6.38 11.15 -8.23
N SER A 72 6.04 9.92 -8.63
CA SER A 72 6.87 9.08 -9.49
C SER A 72 6.96 9.64 -10.91
N ARG A 73 8.18 9.68 -11.45
CA ARG A 73 8.46 10.12 -12.82
C ARG A 73 9.14 8.99 -13.60
N PRO A 74 8.71 8.73 -14.85
CA PRO A 74 9.24 7.64 -15.67
C PRO A 74 10.72 7.80 -16.07
N GLY A 75 11.30 8.99 -15.98
CA GLY A 75 12.67 9.28 -16.43
C GLY A 75 12.80 9.38 -17.96
N PRO A 76 13.96 9.83 -18.46
CA PRO A 76 14.18 10.09 -19.89
C PRO A 76 14.41 8.83 -20.73
N LYS A 77 14.96 7.76 -20.14
CA LYS A 77 15.26 6.49 -20.85
C LYS A 77 14.00 5.66 -21.16
N LEU A 78 12.88 5.93 -20.48
CA LEU A 78 11.63 5.21 -20.67
C LEU A 78 10.77 5.87 -21.77
N LYS A 79 10.62 5.21 -22.92
CA LYS A 79 9.96 5.75 -24.12
C LYS A 79 8.61 5.10 -24.41
N GLY A 80 7.77 5.78 -25.18
CA GLY A 80 6.53 5.25 -25.76
C GLY A 80 5.57 4.62 -24.74
N ARG A 81 5.06 3.42 -25.07
CA ARG A 81 4.06 2.68 -24.26
C ARG A 81 4.52 2.38 -22.84
N LEU A 82 5.82 2.17 -22.61
CA LEU A 82 6.36 1.89 -21.27
C LEU A 82 6.21 3.09 -20.32
N ARG A 83 6.29 4.31 -20.85
CA ARG A 83 6.07 5.54 -20.07
C ARG A 83 4.61 5.65 -19.61
N THR A 84 3.68 5.25 -20.46
CA THR A 84 2.25 5.17 -20.11
C THR A 84 1.99 4.05 -19.11
N PHE A 85 2.56 2.86 -19.34
CA PHE A 85 2.48 1.73 -18.41
C PHE A 85 2.97 2.11 -17.01
N HIS A 86 4.15 2.73 -16.89
CA HIS A 86 4.65 3.26 -15.63
C HIS A 86 3.63 4.14 -14.91
N ARG A 87 3.03 5.12 -15.61
CA ARG A 87 2.06 6.05 -15.00
C ARG A 87 0.79 5.33 -14.57
N ARG A 88 0.27 4.43 -15.40
CA ARG A 88 -0.93 3.64 -15.07
C ARG A 88 -0.67 2.76 -13.86
N LEU A 89 0.40 1.97 -13.89
CA LEU A 89 0.78 1.08 -12.79
C LEU A 89 0.86 1.79 -11.44
N HIS A 90 1.57 2.92 -11.37
CA HIS A 90 1.70 3.67 -10.11
C HIS A 90 0.36 4.26 -9.63
N LYS A 91 -0.49 4.74 -10.55
CA LYS A 91 -1.82 5.24 -10.19
C LYS A 91 -2.72 4.10 -9.71
N THR A 92 -2.71 2.97 -10.40
CA THR A 92 -3.47 1.78 -10.02
C THR A 92 -3.05 1.29 -8.64
N LEU A 93 -1.75 1.26 -8.33
CA LEU A 93 -1.27 0.92 -6.99
C LEU A 93 -1.77 1.89 -5.92
N LEU A 94 -1.69 3.21 -6.15
CA LEU A 94 -2.16 4.20 -5.18
C LEU A 94 -3.67 4.11 -4.93
N TRP A 95 -4.46 3.92 -5.99
CA TRP A 95 -5.88 3.69 -5.87
C TRP A 95 -6.18 2.36 -5.18
N GLY A 96 -5.50 1.28 -5.55
CA GLY A 96 -5.70 -0.03 -4.92
C GLY A 96 -5.36 -0.02 -3.42
N ILE A 97 -4.25 0.60 -3.02
CA ILE A 97 -3.91 0.74 -1.59
C ILE A 97 -4.99 1.53 -0.83
N PHE A 98 -5.54 2.59 -1.44
CA PHE A 98 -6.64 3.36 -0.85
C PHE A 98 -7.94 2.55 -0.76
N LEU A 99 -8.30 1.85 -1.82
CA LEU A 99 -9.52 1.05 -1.88
C LEU A 99 -9.46 -0.16 -0.93
N VAL A 100 -8.28 -0.76 -0.72
CA VAL A 100 -8.05 -1.73 0.37
C VAL A 100 -8.40 -1.12 1.72
N ALA A 101 -7.98 0.12 2.01
CA ALA A 101 -8.36 0.78 3.27
C ALA A 101 -9.88 0.99 3.38
N VAL A 102 -10.55 1.32 2.28
CA VAL A 102 -12.02 1.41 2.21
C VAL A 102 -12.67 0.04 2.45
N GLY A 103 -12.15 -1.03 1.83
CA GLY A 103 -12.63 -2.39 2.05
C GLY A 103 -12.53 -2.81 3.52
N GLY A 104 -11.40 -2.53 4.18
CA GLY A 104 -11.23 -2.79 5.61
C GLY A 104 -12.23 -2.01 6.49
N PHE A 105 -12.51 -0.75 6.15
CA PHE A 105 -13.56 0.03 6.80
C PHE A 105 -14.95 -0.61 6.60
N LEU A 106 -15.27 -1.03 5.38
CA LEU A 106 -16.54 -1.68 5.06
C LEU A 106 -16.70 -3.03 5.79
N ILE A 107 -15.62 -3.79 6.00
CA ILE A 107 -15.65 -4.99 6.86
C ILE A 107 -16.08 -4.60 8.27
N GLY A 108 -15.49 -3.54 8.85
CA GLY A 108 -15.89 -3.04 10.16
C GLY A 108 -17.35 -2.57 10.21
N LEU A 109 -17.81 -1.87 9.18
CA LEU A 109 -19.15 -1.28 9.10
C LEU A 109 -20.23 -2.37 8.98
N THR A 110 -19.96 -3.41 8.19
CA THR A 110 -20.92 -4.50 7.94
C THR A 110 -20.87 -5.62 8.99
N SER A 111 -19.88 -5.61 9.87
CA SER A 111 -19.70 -6.62 10.92
C SER A 111 -20.90 -6.71 11.87
N ALA A 112 -21.14 -7.92 12.40
CA ALA A 112 -22.09 -8.18 13.49
C ALA A 112 -21.61 -7.67 14.85
N VAL A 113 -20.30 -7.48 15.01
CA VAL A 113 -19.68 -7.04 16.26
C VAL A 113 -18.75 -5.87 16.03
N GLN A 114 -18.51 -5.09 17.08
CA GLN A 114 -17.54 -4.00 17.03
C GLN A 114 -16.12 -4.54 16.80
N LEU A 115 -15.55 -4.24 15.64
CA LEU A 115 -14.14 -4.52 15.36
C LEU A 115 -13.28 -3.34 15.81
N TRP A 116 -12.10 -3.68 16.35
CA TRP A 116 -11.14 -2.72 16.91
C TRP A 116 -9.79 -2.80 16.20
N ALA A 117 -9.32 -1.66 15.71
CA ALA A 117 -7.99 -1.47 15.18
C ALA A 117 -6.99 -1.32 16.35
N GLY A 118 -6.08 -2.28 16.48
CA GLY A 118 -5.09 -2.34 17.56
C GLY A 118 -5.67 -2.45 18.98
N GLY A 119 -6.98 -2.66 19.13
CA GLY A 119 -7.68 -2.59 20.42
C GLY A 119 -7.88 -1.16 20.94
N VAL A 120 -7.63 -0.13 20.12
CA VAL A 120 -7.65 1.28 20.56
C VAL A 120 -8.72 2.08 19.83
N VAL A 121 -8.90 1.85 18.53
CA VAL A 121 -9.81 2.65 17.69
C VAL A 121 -10.88 1.73 17.09
N PRO A 122 -12.19 2.03 17.23
CA PRO A 122 -13.22 1.28 16.53
C PRO A 122 -13.09 1.51 15.03
N ILE A 123 -13.15 0.44 14.23
CA ILE A 123 -12.97 0.55 12.76
C ILE A 123 -14.15 1.32 12.14
N ALA A 124 -15.36 0.95 12.52
CA ALA A 124 -16.62 1.59 12.14
C ALA A 124 -17.70 1.19 13.15
N LEU A 125 -18.87 1.84 13.10
CA LEU A 125 -20.04 1.40 13.84
C LEU A 125 -20.63 0.16 13.14
N PRO A 126 -20.73 -1.02 13.79
CA PRO A 126 -21.27 -2.22 13.15
C PRO A 126 -22.77 -2.07 12.88
N LEU A 127 -23.19 -2.49 11.68
CA LEU A 127 -24.59 -2.46 11.23
C LEU A 127 -25.28 -3.84 11.29
N ASP A 128 -24.57 -4.88 11.74
CA ASP A 128 -25.07 -6.25 11.81
C ASP A 128 -25.62 -6.77 10.48
N MET A 129 -24.77 -6.72 9.45
CA MET A 129 -25.09 -7.14 8.08
C MET A 129 -24.24 -8.35 7.67
N PRO A 130 -24.44 -9.54 8.27
CA PRO A 130 -23.55 -10.69 8.10
C PRO A 130 -23.37 -11.11 6.63
N GLN A 131 -24.44 -11.15 5.85
CA GLN A 131 -24.35 -11.48 4.42
C GLN A 131 -23.53 -10.46 3.62
N ALA A 132 -23.68 -9.16 3.92
CA ALA A 132 -22.86 -8.13 3.29
C ALA A 132 -21.40 -8.22 3.75
N ASN A 133 -21.17 -8.55 5.02
CA ASN A 133 -19.84 -8.74 5.59
C ASN A 133 -19.07 -9.86 4.87
N ASP A 134 -19.73 -10.98 4.60
CA ASP A 134 -19.14 -12.10 3.84
C ASP A 134 -18.69 -11.64 2.45
N TRP A 135 -19.56 -10.97 1.70
CA TRP A 135 -19.23 -10.45 0.37
C TRP A 135 -18.11 -9.42 0.39
N VAL A 136 -18.17 -8.46 1.33
CA VAL A 136 -17.13 -7.44 1.49
C VAL A 136 -15.80 -8.09 1.85
N GLY A 137 -15.80 -9.12 2.72
CA GLY A 137 -14.60 -9.88 3.09
C GLY A 137 -13.96 -10.58 1.90
N VAL A 138 -14.77 -11.22 1.04
CA VAL A 138 -14.30 -11.85 -0.21
C VAL A 138 -13.72 -10.80 -1.15
N LEU A 139 -14.46 -9.71 -1.41
CA LEU A 139 -14.00 -8.65 -2.31
C LEU A 139 -12.70 -7.99 -1.83
N HIS A 140 -12.61 -7.69 -0.53
CA HIS A 140 -11.42 -7.11 0.07
C HIS A 140 -10.20 -8.06 -0.03
N SER A 141 -10.42 -9.37 0.14
CA SER A 141 -9.37 -10.38 -0.02
C SER A 141 -8.89 -10.47 -1.47
N LEU A 142 -9.82 -10.54 -2.43
CA LEU A 142 -9.49 -10.56 -3.87
C LEU A 142 -8.75 -9.29 -4.30
N GLU A 143 -9.22 -8.13 -3.85
CA GLU A 143 -8.58 -6.85 -4.09
C GLU A 143 -7.15 -6.84 -3.55
N PHE A 144 -6.94 -7.28 -2.31
CA PHE A 144 -5.62 -7.27 -1.68
C PHE A 144 -4.63 -8.17 -2.42
N TYR A 145 -5.04 -9.37 -2.83
CA TYR A 145 -4.18 -10.27 -3.60
C TYR A 145 -3.94 -9.77 -5.04
N ALA A 146 -4.93 -9.14 -5.68
CA ALA A 146 -4.73 -8.47 -6.96
C ALA A 146 -3.72 -7.31 -6.85
N LEU A 147 -3.80 -6.54 -5.76
CA LEU A 147 -2.83 -5.50 -5.45
C LEU A 147 -1.43 -6.09 -5.19
N ALA A 148 -1.32 -7.26 -4.55
CA ALA A 148 -0.06 -7.95 -4.35
C ALA A 148 0.59 -8.37 -5.67
N LEU A 149 -0.20 -8.89 -6.60
CA LEU A 149 0.27 -9.17 -7.97
C LEU A 149 0.78 -7.89 -8.66
N LEU A 150 0.04 -6.79 -8.57
CA LEU A 150 0.45 -5.51 -9.15
C LEU A 150 1.73 -4.95 -8.50
N ALA A 151 1.89 -5.13 -7.19
CA ALA A 151 3.11 -4.76 -6.47
C ALA A 151 4.31 -5.60 -6.95
N GLY A 152 4.11 -6.90 -7.18
CA GLY A 152 5.09 -7.79 -7.80
C GLY A 152 5.49 -7.33 -9.21
N VAL A 153 4.51 -7.03 -10.06
CA VAL A 153 4.73 -6.45 -11.40
C VAL A 153 5.49 -5.13 -11.32
N HIS A 154 5.17 -4.27 -10.35
CA HIS A 154 5.88 -3.03 -10.10
C HIS A 154 7.34 -3.23 -9.72
N ALA A 155 7.62 -4.13 -8.77
CA ALA A 155 8.97 -4.46 -8.37
C ALA A 155 9.77 -5.04 -9.56
N ALA A 156 9.21 -6.03 -10.26
CA ALA A 156 9.81 -6.65 -11.44
C ALA A 156 10.10 -5.62 -12.54
N PHE A 157 9.17 -4.70 -12.80
CA PHE A 157 9.36 -3.63 -13.77
C PHE A 157 10.54 -2.72 -13.40
N HIS A 158 10.69 -2.35 -12.13
CA HIS A 158 11.82 -1.52 -11.70
C HIS A 158 13.16 -2.27 -11.66
N ILE A 159 13.16 -3.56 -11.34
CA ILE A 159 14.35 -4.43 -11.45
C ILE A 159 14.77 -4.55 -12.92
N TRP A 160 13.83 -4.85 -13.82
CA TRP A 160 14.10 -4.89 -15.27
C TRP A 160 14.68 -3.57 -15.79
N ARG A 161 14.12 -2.43 -15.38
CA ARG A 161 14.66 -1.09 -15.75
C ARG A 161 16.10 -0.91 -15.29
N HIS A 162 16.40 -1.34 -14.06
CA HIS A 162 17.76 -1.25 -13.54
C HIS A 162 18.74 -2.12 -14.35
N LEU A 163 18.38 -3.37 -14.65
CA LEU A 163 19.24 -4.30 -15.38
C LEU A 163 19.41 -3.92 -16.87
N ARG A 164 18.33 -3.50 -17.55
CA ARG A 164 18.33 -3.26 -19.00
C ARG A 164 18.56 -1.82 -19.40
N LEU A 165 17.93 -0.86 -18.72
CA LEU A 165 18.04 0.56 -19.08
C LEU A 165 19.16 1.27 -18.30
N ARG A 166 19.58 0.70 -17.17
CA ARG A 166 20.61 1.26 -16.27
C ARG A 166 20.33 2.74 -16.00
N ASP A 167 19.09 3.04 -15.66
CA ASP A 167 18.53 4.40 -15.61
C ASP A 167 18.54 5.02 -14.20
N ASN A 168 19.18 4.35 -13.23
CA ASN A 168 19.27 4.75 -11.82
C ASN A 168 17.90 5.02 -11.16
N ALA A 169 16.79 4.54 -11.73
CA ALA A 169 15.46 4.80 -11.18
C ALA A 169 15.29 4.26 -9.75
N LEU A 170 15.86 3.09 -9.45
CA LEU A 170 15.83 2.51 -8.11
C LEU A 170 16.47 3.43 -7.06
N ARG A 171 17.60 4.09 -7.38
CA ARG A 171 18.30 5.01 -6.46
C ARG A 171 17.44 6.21 -6.04
N ILE A 172 16.42 6.55 -6.84
CA ILE A 172 15.50 7.64 -6.52
C ILE A 172 14.76 7.35 -5.21
N MET A 173 14.28 6.11 -5.04
CA MET A 173 13.48 5.67 -3.89
C MET A 173 14.23 4.78 -2.90
N ALA A 174 15.31 4.11 -3.29
CA ALA A 174 16.07 3.27 -2.39
C ALA A 174 16.70 4.08 -1.23
N PRO A 175 16.81 3.49 -0.02
CA PRO A 175 17.60 4.03 1.07
C PRO A 175 19.08 4.06 0.68
N ARG A 176 19.84 5.01 1.24
CA ARG A 176 21.26 5.23 0.84
C ARG A 176 22.13 3.99 1.04
N VAL A 177 21.87 3.20 2.09
CA VAL A 177 22.57 1.94 2.38
C VAL A 177 22.51 0.95 1.22
N LEU A 178 21.42 0.95 0.44
CA LEU A 178 21.26 0.05 -0.70
C LEU A 178 21.94 0.57 -1.98
N HIS A 179 22.42 1.82 -2.02
CA HIS A 179 22.95 2.42 -3.26
C HIS A 179 24.21 1.74 -3.78
N ARG A 180 24.97 1.04 -2.92
CA ARG A 180 26.14 0.26 -3.33
C ARG A 180 25.78 -0.95 -4.22
N PHE A 181 24.53 -1.40 -4.17
CA PHE A 181 24.01 -2.53 -4.95
C PHE A 181 23.21 -2.09 -6.18
N LEU A 182 23.09 -0.78 -6.44
CA LEU A 182 22.19 -0.17 -7.44
C LEU A 182 22.94 0.68 -8.46
#